data_AF-A0A9N9HJE9-F1
#
_entry.id   AF-A0A9N9HJE9-F1
#
_cell.length_a   1.000
_cell.length_b   1.000
_cell.length_c   1.000
_cell.angle_alpha   90.00
_cell.angle_beta   90.00
_cell.angle_gamma   90.00
#
_symmetry.space_group_name_H-M   'P 1'
#
loop_
_entity.id
_entity.type
_entity.pdbx_description
1 polymer ?
#
loop_
_entity_poly.entity_id
_entity_poly.type
_entity_poly.pdbx_seq_one_letter_code
_entity_poly.pdbx_strand_id
1 'polypeptide(L)' 'SFGRGRRACIGINLAYCNMLTVIGYTLAIFDLELEKDLLANEPIKINLDAGKGHDLDYLPPEYKIIFKVRDGVDIKTALA' A
#
# COMPACT_ATOMS: atom_id res chain seq x y z
N SER A 1 17.07 -1.01 3.12
CA SER A 1 16.13 -0.28 2.26
C SER A 1 16.73 0.13 0.91
N PHE A 2 17.92 0.75 0.79
CA PHE A 2 18.48 1.03 -0.56
C PHE A 2 20.02 0.89 -0.67
N GLY A 3 20.67 0.27 0.30
CA GLY A 3 22.14 0.20 0.36
C GLY A 3 22.78 1.57 0.66
N ARG A 4 24.11 1.62 0.76
CA ARG A 4 24.89 2.85 1.00
C ARG A 4 26.22 2.81 0.25
N GLY A 5 26.73 3.98 -0.13
CA GLY A 5 28.04 4.12 -0.78
C GLY A 5 28.00 3.77 -2.27
N ARG A 6 29.13 3.28 -2.81
CA ARG A 6 29.34 3.06 -4.26
C ARG A 6 28.39 2.04 -4.91
N ARG A 7 27.69 1.24 -4.11
CA ARG A 7 26.70 0.25 -4.56
C ARG A 7 25.31 0.51 -3.98
N ALA A 8 25.04 1.75 -3.58
CA ALA A 8 23.67 2.15 -3.25
C ALA A 8 22.77 2.02 -4.48
N CYS A 9 21.48 1.79 -4.26
CA CYS A 9 20.48 1.69 -5.32
C CYS A 9 20.51 2.96 -6.18
N ILE A 10 20.79 2.78 -7.48
CA ILE A 10 20.79 3.87 -8.45
C ILE A 10 19.41 4.51 -8.58
N GLY A 11 18.35 3.73 -8.36
CA GLY A 11 16.96 4.16 -8.43
C GLY A 11 16.41 4.73 -7.12
N ILE A 12 17.25 5.06 -6.12
CA ILE A 12 16.77 5.52 -4.80
C ILE A 12 15.82 6.72 -4.91
N ASN A 13 16.19 7.74 -5.67
CA ASN A 13 15.38 8.94 -5.85
C ASN A 13 14.08 8.63 -6.60
N LEU A 14 14.15 7.77 -7.62
CA LEU A 14 12.97 7.35 -8.36
C LEU A 14 12.00 6.57 -7.47
N ALA A 15 12.50 5.66 -6.65
CA ALA A 15 11.68 4.89 -5.71
C ALA A 15 11.00 5.80 -4.68
N TYR A 16 11.71 6.80 -4.16
CA TYR A 16 11.12 7.80 -3.26
C TYR A 16 10.03 8.61 -3.94
N CYS A 17 10.28 9.17 -5.13
CA CYS A 17 9.27 9.93 -5.87
C CYS A 17 8.05 9.05 -6.22
N ASN A 18 8.29 7.81 -6.62
CA ASN A 18 7.21 6.89 -6.96
C ASN A 18 6.34 6.56 -5.75
N MET A 19 6.94 6.20 -4.61
CA MET A 19 6.19 5.91 -3.38
C MET A 19 5.42 7.14 -2.90
N LEU A 20 6.03 8.33 -2.92
CA LEU A 20 5.34 9.56 -2.56
C LEU A 20 4.15 9.85 -3.47
N THR A 21 4.32 9.65 -4.77
CA THR A 21 3.25 9.89 -5.76
C THR A 21 2.12 8.89 -5.58
N VAL A 22 2.43 7.59 -5.59
CA VAL A 22 1.41 6.54 -5.50
C VAL A 22 0.67 6.64 -4.18
N ILE A 23 1.37 6.65 -3.05
CA ILE A 23 0.72 6.71 -1.72
C ILE A 23 -0.03 8.03 -1.56
N GLY A 24 0.56 9.15 -1.98
CA GLY A 24 -0.06 10.47 -1.88
C GLY A 24 -1.38 10.56 -2.65
N TYR A 25 -1.39 10.16 -3.92
CA TYR A 25 -2.62 10.18 -4.73
C TYR A 25 -3.65 9.17 -4.24
N THR A 26 -3.23 7.94 -3.89
CA THR A 26 -4.13 6.92 -3.36
C THR A 26 -4.83 7.42 -2.10
N LEU A 27 -4.09 7.98 -1.14
CA LEU A 27 -4.67 8.49 0.11
C LEU A 27 -5.38 9.83 -0.04
N ALA A 28 -5.15 10.58 -1.11
CA ALA A 28 -5.91 11.80 -1.39
C ALA A 28 -7.32 11.49 -1.91
N ILE A 29 -7.45 10.44 -2.74
CA ILE A 29 -8.69 10.09 -3.45
C ILE A 29 -9.50 9.04 -2.68
N PHE A 30 -8.83 8.09 -2.03
CA PHE A 30 -9.47 6.92 -1.44
C PHE A 30 -9.22 6.83 0.07
N ASP A 31 -10.25 6.41 0.78
CA ASP A 31 -10.17 5.85 2.12
C ASP A 31 -9.99 4.33 2.00
N LEU A 32 -8.97 3.80 2.67
CA LEU A 32 -8.62 2.39 2.64
C LEU A 32 -9.32 1.68 3.80
N GLU A 33 -10.24 0.78 3.47
CA GLU A 33 -10.97 -0.02 4.45
C GLU A 33 -10.55 -1.49 4.37
N LEU A 34 -10.49 -2.17 5.53
CA LEU A 34 -10.29 -3.60 5.59
C LEU A 34 -11.62 -4.33 5.45
N GLU A 35 -11.58 -5.52 4.85
CA GLU A 35 -12.72 -6.43 4.86
C GLU A 35 -13.10 -6.76 6.31
N LYS A 36 -14.41 -6.74 6.60
CA LYS A 36 -14.93 -7.05 7.92
C LYS A 36 -15.33 -8.51 7.97
N ASP A 37 -15.07 -9.15 9.11
CA ASP A 37 -15.60 -10.48 9.38
C ASP A 37 -17.13 -10.39 9.50
N LEU A 38 -17.84 -11.23 8.77
CA LEU A 38 -19.30 -11.24 8.72
C LEU A 38 -19.93 -11.61 10.07
N LEU A 39 -19.21 -12.35 10.91
CA LEU A 39 -19.70 -12.83 12.21
C LEU A 39 -19.38 -11.85 13.35
N ALA A 40 -18.14 -11.34 13.39
CA ALA A 40 -17.67 -10.45 14.45
C ALA A 40 -17.90 -8.96 14.14
N ASN A 41 -18.16 -8.61 12.88
CA ASN A 41 -18.25 -7.23 12.38
C ASN A 41 -16.99 -6.37 12.67
N GLU A 42 -15.86 -7.04 12.91
CA GLU A 42 -14.55 -6.45 13.14
C GLU A 42 -13.68 -6.54 11.88
N PRO A 43 -12.73 -5.61 11.65
CA PRO A 43 -11.82 -5.69 10.51
C PRO A 43 -10.89 -6.90 10.63
N ILE A 44 -10.74 -7.64 9.53
CA ILE A 44 -9.84 -8.79 9.45
C ILE A 44 -8.40 -8.28 9.58
N LYS A 45 -7.72 -8.69 10.66
CA LYS A 45 -6.33 -8.29 10.91
C LYS A 45 -5.40 -8.96 9.91
N ILE A 46 -4.60 -8.16 9.21
CA ILE A 46 -3.56 -8.66 8.31
C ILE A 46 -2.41 -9.20 9.16
N ASN A 47 -2.09 -10.48 8.99
CA ASN A 47 -0.93 -11.07 9.66
C ASN A 47 0.33 -10.74 8.86
N LEU A 48 1.06 -9.73 9.32
CA LEU A 48 2.30 -9.28 8.69
C LEU A 48 3.51 -10.17 9.02
N ASP A 49 3.38 -11.16 9.90
CA ASP A 49 4.45 -12.07 10.36
C ASP A 49 4.35 -13.46 9.71
N ALA A 50 3.24 -13.76 9.05
CA ALA A 50 2.98 -15.06 8.40
C ALA A 50 3.38 -15.09 6.92
N GLY A 51 4.23 -14.17 6.48
CA GLY A 51 4.67 -14.10 5.09
C GLY A 51 5.47 -15.33 4.69
N LYS A 52 5.36 -15.69 3.40
CA LYS A 52 6.17 -16.75 2.80
C LYS A 52 7.36 -16.09 2.09
N GLY A 53 8.57 -16.59 2.36
CA GLY A 53 9.80 -16.14 1.72
C GLY A 53 10.99 -16.12 2.68
N HIS A 54 12.20 -16.33 2.15
CA HIS A 54 13.45 -16.03 2.85
C HIS A 54 13.87 -14.60 2.48
N ASP A 55 14.36 -13.81 3.45
CA ASP A 55 14.99 -12.47 3.44
C ASP A 55 14.77 -11.49 2.27
N LEU A 56 14.87 -11.93 1.01
CA LEU A 56 14.69 -11.15 -0.22
C LEU A 56 13.26 -11.16 -0.78
N ASP A 57 12.45 -12.17 -0.46
CA ASP A 57 11.11 -12.38 -1.04
C ASP A 57 10.00 -12.40 0.00
N TYR A 58 10.18 -11.73 1.15
CA TYR A 58 9.16 -11.71 2.19
C TYR A 58 7.89 -11.04 1.66
N LEU A 59 6.90 -11.87 1.33
CA LEU A 59 5.59 -11.43 0.88
C LEU A 59 4.59 -11.73 2.00
N PRO A 60 3.86 -10.72 2.50
CA PRO A 60 2.77 -10.97 3.43
C PRO A 60 1.75 -11.93 2.79
N PRO A 61 1.00 -12.70 3.61
CA PRO A 61 -0.10 -13.52 3.10
C PRO A 61 -1.11 -12.66 2.35
N GLU A 62 -1.85 -13.26 1.42
CA GLU A 62 -2.86 -12.57 0.63
C GLU A 62 -3.85 -11.83 1.53
N TYR A 63 -4.05 -10.54 1.25
CA TYR A 63 -4.99 -9.69 1.97
C TYR A 63 -5.83 -8.88 0.98
N LYS A 64 -7.02 -8.49 1.42
CA LYS A 64 -7.95 -7.67 0.63
C LYS A 64 -8.11 -6.31 1.29
N ILE A 65 -8.09 -5.27 0.46
CA ILE A 65 -8.34 -3.88 0.86
C ILE A 65 -9.43 -3.35 -0.05
N ILE A 66 -10.38 -2.62 0.53
CA ILE A 66 -11.47 -1.95 -0.17
C ILE A 66 -11.07 -0.48 -0.33
N PHE A 67 -11.06 0.00 -1.56
CA PHE A 67 -10.82 1.40 -1.89
C PHE A 67 -12.16 2.13 -1.97
N LYS A 68 -12.46 2.93 -0.95
CA LYS A 68 -13.66 3.76 -0.94
C LYS A 68 -13.31 5.17 -1.35
N VAL A 69 -14.04 5.75 -2.29
CA VAL A 69 -13.79 7.12 -2.73
C VAL A 69 -14.12 8.07 -1.59
N ARG A 70 -13.23 9.02 -1.32
CA ARG A 70 -13.40 10.01 -0.26
C ARG A 70 -14.52 10.99 -0.62
N ASP A 71 -15.25 11.42 0.39
CA ASP A 71 -16.31 12.41 0.23
C ASP A 71 -15.79 13.71 -0.40
N GLY A 72 -16.49 14.19 -1.43
CA GLY A 72 -16.13 15.42 -2.15
C GLY A 72 -15.10 15.27 -3.27
N VAL A 73 -14.65 14.04 -3.57
CA VAL A 73 -13.74 13.77 -4.70
C VAL A 73 -14.52 13.26 -5.91
N ASP A 74 -14.44 13.97 -7.04
CA ASP A 74 -14.88 13.44 -8.33
C ASP A 74 -13.74 12.66 -8.99
N ILE A 75 -13.93 11.34 -9.12
CA ILE A 75 -12.97 10.39 -9.69
C ILE A 75 -12.58 10.79 -11.12
N LYS A 76 -13.54 11.32 -11.89
CA LYS A 76 -13.27 11.69 -13.29
C LYS A 76 -12.30 12.85 -13.41
N THR A 77 -12.32 13.77 -12.45
CA THR A 77 -11.37 14.88 -12.36
C THR A 77 -10.07 14.44 -11.70
N ALA A 78 -10.12 13.53 -10.74
CA ALA A 78 -8.95 13.10 -9.98
C ALA A 78 -8.00 12.17 -10.77
N LEU A 79 -8.48 11.52 -11.84
CA LEU A 79 -7.72 10.58 -12.67
C LEU A 79 -7.42 11.10 -14.09
N ALA A 80 -7.83 12.33 -14.43
CA ALA A 80 -7.58 12.98 -15.71
C ALA A 80 -6.27 13.78 -15.69
#